data_AF-A0A9D8RPT4-F1
#
_entry.id   AF-A0A9D8RPT4-F1
#
_cell.length_a   1.000
_cell.length_b   1.000
_cell.length_c   1.000
_cell.angle_alpha   90.00
_cell.angle_beta   90.00
_cell.angle_gamma   90.00
#
_symmetry.space_group_name_H-M   'P 1'
#
loop_
_entity.id
_entity.type
_entity.pdbx_description
1 polymer ?
#
loop_
_entity_poly.entity_id
_entity_poly.type
_entity_poly.pdbx_seq_one_letter_code
_entity_poly.pdbx_strand_id
1 'polypeptide(L)' 'MKKFIKTVCEKYTLPYFSITPTFSVCPKCGYIEGEHFECPKCKAERMQELERKVRLLEEQLYSK' A
#
# COMPACT_ATOMS: atom_id res chain seq x y z
N MET A 1 -15.77 -7.45 -5.24
CA MET A 1 -15.90 -6.96 -6.63
C MET A 1 -16.60 -7.94 -7.59
N LYS A 2 -16.12 -9.17 -7.80
CA LYS A 2 -16.73 -10.14 -8.76
C LYS A 2 -18.25 -10.33 -8.62
N LYS A 3 -18.75 -10.46 -7.38
CA LYS A 3 -20.19 -10.60 -7.08
C LYS A 3 -21.00 -9.36 -7.49
N PHE A 4 -20.42 -8.17 -7.33
CA PHE A 4 -21.07 -6.91 -7.72
C PHE A 4 -21.23 -6.85 -9.23
N ILE A 5 -20.14 -7.08 -9.98
CA ILE A 5 -20.17 -7.12 -11.45
C ILE A 5 -21.24 -8.11 -11.94
N LYS A 6 -21.26 -9.32 -11.38
CA LYS A 6 -22.26 -10.34 -11.71
C LYS A 6 -23.69 -9.83 -11.48
N THR A 7 -23.94 -9.23 -10.31
CA THR A 7 -25.25 -8.68 -9.96
C THR A 7 -25.69 -7.56 -10.92
N VAL A 8 -24.77 -6.67 -11.29
CA VAL A 8 -25.06 -5.55 -12.20
C VAL A 8 -25.46 -6.08 -13.57
N CYS A 9 -24.69 -7.01 -14.13
CA CYS A 9 -24.98 -7.59 -15.44
C CYS A 9 -26.26 -8.44 -15.48
N GLU A 10 -26.65 -9.08 -14.37
CA GLU A 10 -27.83 -9.94 -14.32
C GLU A 10 -29.12 -9.19 -14.00
N LYS A 11 -29.07 -8.13 -13.18
CA LYS A 11 -30.26 -7.45 -12.66
C LYS A 11 -30.57 -6.11 -13.33
N TYR A 12 -29.62 -5.50 -14.03
CA TYR A 12 -29.76 -4.16 -14.58
C TYR A 12 -29.35 -4.12 -16.05
N THR A 13 -30.10 -3.37 -16.87
CA THR A 13 -29.77 -3.18 -18.29
C THR A 13 -29.11 -1.81 -18.45
N LEU A 14 -27.79 -1.77 -18.27
CA LEU A 14 -26.99 -0.55 -18.45
C LEU A 14 -26.22 -0.64 -19.78
N PRO A 15 -26.21 0.43 -20.60
CA PRO A 15 -25.52 0.42 -21.89
C PRO A 15 -23.99 0.34 -21.73
N TYR A 16 -23.44 0.96 -20.68
CA TYR A 16 -22.06 0.75 -20.24
C TYR A 16 -21.88 1.19 -18.79
N PHE A 17 -20.89 0.62 -18.11
CA PHE A 17 -20.37 1.14 -16.85
C PHE A 17 -18.86 0.88 -16.77
N SER A 18 -18.15 1.70 -16.00
CA SER A 18 -16.71 1.53 -15.76
C SER A 18 -16.46 1.38 -14.26
N ILE A 19 -15.55 0.48 -13.90
CA ILE A 19 -15.06 0.31 -12.54
C ILE A 19 -13.57 0.60 -12.58
N THR A 20 -13.16 1.69 -11.94
CA THR A 20 -11.75 2.06 -11.83
C THR A 20 -11.21 1.56 -10.50
N PRO A 21 -10.08 0.83 -10.48
CA PRO A 21 -9.44 0.45 -9.23
C PRO A 21 -8.89 1.70 -8.52
N THR A 22 -8.95 1.71 -7.20
CA THR A 22 -8.28 2.76 -6.41
C THR A 22 -6.78 2.51 -6.39
N PHE A 23 -6.00 3.57 -6.58
CA PHE A 23 -4.55 3.54 -6.44
C PHE A 23 -4.07 4.77 -5.69
N SER A 24 -2.93 4.64 -5.03
CA SER A 24 -2.20 5.72 -4.38
C SER A 24 -0.87 5.95 -5.09
N VAL A 25 -0.41 7.19 -5.17
CA VAL A 25 0.87 7.54 -5.83
C VAL A 25 1.90 7.89 -4.78
N CYS A 26 3.04 7.21 -4.82
CA CYS A 26 4.21 7.52 -4.00
C CYS A 26 5.33 8.08 -4.87
N PRO A 27 5.97 9.22 -4.51
CA PRO A 27 7.08 9.80 -5.27
C PRO A 27 8.28 8.85 -5.45
N LYS A 28 8.47 7.90 -4.54
CA LYS A 28 9.60 6.95 -4.56
C LYS A 28 9.24 5.61 -5.22
N CYS A 29 8.06 5.07 -4.91
CA CYS A 29 7.67 3.71 -5.31
C CYS A 29 6.71 3.67 -6.52
N GLY A 30 6.22 4.81 -6.99
CA GLY A 30 5.26 4.90 -8.09
C GLY A 30 3.82 4.57 -7.65
N TYR A 31 3.07 3.93 -8.55
CA TYR A 31 1.68 3.54 -8.32
C TYR A 31 1.58 2.35 -7.35
N ILE A 32 0.65 2.45 -6.40
CA ILE A 32 0.40 1.46 -5.36
C ILE A 32 -1.09 1.12 -5.41
N GLU A 33 -1.40 -0.17 -5.36
CA GLU A 33 -2.78 -0.63 -5.29
C GLU A 33 -3.45 -0.18 -4.00
N GLY A 34 -4.72 0.25 -4.09
CA GLY A 34 -5.50 0.66 -2.94
C GLY A 34 -5.28 2.11 -2.48
N GLU A 35 -6.02 2.46 -1.44
CA GLU A 35 -5.98 3.77 -0.79
C GLU A 35 -5.06 3.70 0.42
N HIS A 36 -3.98 4.48 0.38
CA HIS A 36 -2.96 4.51 1.42
C HIS A 36 -2.52 5.95 1.68
N PHE A 37 -2.79 6.45 2.89
CA PHE A 37 -2.27 7.75 3.36
C PHE A 37 -0.74 7.78 3.49
N GLU A 38 -0.15 6.62 3.75
CA GLU A 38 1.29 6.44 3.86
C GLU A 38 1.71 5.24 3.01
N CYS A 39 2.73 5.40 2.16
CA CYS A 39 3.20 4.33 1.30
C CYS A 39 3.67 3.10 2.13
N PRO A 40 3.06 1.92 1.96
CA PRO A 40 3.38 0.73 2.76
C PRO A 40 4.82 0.25 2.53
N LYS A 41 5.34 0.39 1.30
CA LYS A 41 6.72 0.02 0.95
C LYS A 41 7.73 0.93 1.64
N CYS A 42 7.57 2.26 1.51
CA CYS A 42 8.46 3.22 2.17
C CYS A 42 8.41 3.09 3.71
N LYS A 43 7.25 2.76 4.26
CA LYS A 43 7.10 2.53 5.70
C LYS A 43 7.89 1.31 6.16
N ALA A 44 7.79 0.19 5.43
CA ALA A 44 8.54 -1.02 5.71
C ALA A 44 10.06 -0.78 5.64
N GLU A 45 10.52 -0.08 4.60
CA GLU A 45 11.95 0.30 4.47
C GLU A 45 12.42 1.15 5.66
N ARG A 46 11.63 2.16 6.07
CA ARG A 46 11.95 2.98 7.25
C ARG A 46 12.05 2.13 8.52
N MET A 47 11.09 1.23 8.75
CA MET A 47 11.09 0.37 9.94
C MET A 47 12.37 -0.49 10.00
N GLN A 48 12.74 -1.13 8.89
CA GLN A 48 13.97 -1.92 8.82
C GLN A 48 15.23 -1.09 9.08
N GLU A 49 15.27 0.14 8.57
CA GLU A 49 16.39 1.03 8.81
C GLU A 49 16.47 1.49 10.28
N LEU A 50 15.34 1.79 10.90
CA LEU A 50 15.27 2.12 12.32
C LEU A 50 15.75 0.95 13.18
N GLU A 51 15.28 -0.27 12.91
CA GLU A 51 15.71 -1.47 13.62
C GLU A 51 17.22 -1.69 13.52
N ARG A 52 17.80 -1.47 12.33
CA ARG A 52 19.25 -1.56 12.15
C ARG A 52 19.99 -0.49 12.96
N LYS A 53 19.48 0.75 12.97
CA LYS A 53 20.07 1.84 13.75
C LYS A 53 20.01 1.56 15.25
N VAL A 54 18.89 1.06 15.76
CA VAL A 54 18.73 0.68 17.17
C VAL A 54 19.78 -0.35 17.57
N ARG A 55 19.94 -1.43 16.78
CA ARG A 55 20.97 -2.46 17.05
C ARG A 55 22.38 -1.88 17.14
N LEU A 56 22.76 -1.02 16.18
CA LEU A 56 24.08 -0.38 16.19
C LEU A 56 24.28 0.53 17.40
N LEU A 57 23.25 1.26 17.81
CA LEU A 57 23.31 2.13 18.97
C LEU A 57 23.44 1.31 20.27
N GLU A 58 22.75 0.17 20.37
CA GLU A 58 22.90 -0.75 21.50
C GLU A 58 24.33 -1.29 21.58
N GLU A 59 24.88 -1.78 20.48
CA GLU A 59 26.29 -2.23 20.41
C GLU A 59 27.27 -1.14 20.85
N GLN A 60 27.05 0.10 20.40
CA GLN A 60 27.85 1.26 20.80
C GLN A 60 27.71 1.59 22.29
N LEU A 61 26.52 1.38 22.87
CA LEU A 61 26.26 1.60 24.29
C LEU A 61 26.97 0.55 25.14
N TYR A 62 26.97 -0.72 24.71
CA TYR A 62 27.63 -1.83 25.42
C TYR A 62 29.15 -1.87 25.25
N SER A 63 29.70 -1.17 24.25
CA SER A 63 31.14 -1.01 24.03
C SER A 63 31.75 0.19 24.78
N LYS A 64 30.94 1.02 25.45
CA LYS A 64 31.39 2.09 26.35
C LYS A 64 31.31 1.65 27.80
#